data_AF-A0A3D5D625-F1
#
_entry.id   AF-A0A3D5D625-F1
#
_cell.length_a   1.000
_cell.length_b   1.000
_cell.length_c   1.000
_cell.angle_alpha   90.00
_cell.angle_beta   90.00
_cell.angle_gamma   90.00
#
_symmetry.space_group_name_H-M   'P 1'
#
loop_
_entity.id
_entity.type
_entity.pdbx_description
1 polymer ?
#
loop_
_entity_poly.entity_id
_entity_poly.type
_entity_poly.pdbx_seq_one_letter_code
_entity_poly.pdbx_strand_id
1 'polypeptide(L)'
;MSKACFSQYTGRVTHKSGRIADRVAHLTGQRRDARYLGYFECFNAGEFYEAHDVLEDLWLETRGQPDADFYKALIQLAGGFVHLTMHENPKWPAAGPRLQPAHKLMGMARGYLEKYPQIHHGLNRVDVLRLIDLWRGHLEQEQFKTNPLHKQPPPILPVPLD
;
A
#
# COMPACT_ATOMS: atom_id res chain seq x y z
N MET A 1 22.06 36.96 13.66
CA MET A 1 21.98 35.96 14.75
C MET A 1 20.76 35.08 14.50
N SER A 2 20.98 33.86 14.02
CA SER A 2 19.93 32.92 13.61
C SER A 2 19.34 32.23 14.84
N LYS A 3 18.02 32.29 15.03
CA LYS A 3 17.30 31.46 16.02
C LYS A 3 16.76 30.23 15.29
N ALA A 4 17.41 29.10 15.50
CA ALA A 4 16.95 27.79 15.07
C ALA A 4 15.60 27.47 15.73
N CYS A 5 14.58 27.19 14.91
CA CYS A 5 13.33 26.58 15.33
C CYS A 5 13.51 25.06 15.27
N PHE A 6 13.85 24.44 16.40
CA PHE A 6 13.72 22.99 16.55
C PHE A 6 12.27 22.70 16.94
N SER A 7 11.45 22.31 15.97
CA SER A 7 10.13 21.73 16.24
C SER A 7 10.33 20.31 16.78
N GLN A 8 10.34 20.19 18.11
CA GLN A 8 10.22 18.89 18.78
C GLN A 8 8.76 18.43 18.67
N TYR A 9 8.43 17.72 17.60
CA TYR A 9 7.22 16.91 17.57
C TYR A 9 7.47 15.68 18.43
N THR A 10 7.20 15.77 19.74
CA THR A 10 7.13 14.59 20.60
C THR A 10 5.91 13.78 20.18
N GLY A 11 6.14 12.78 19.31
CA GLY A 11 5.10 11.92 18.76
C GLY A 11 4.39 11.14 19.86
N ARG A 12 3.12 11.44 20.10
CA ARG A 12 2.24 10.59 20.91
C ARG A 12 2.00 9.30 20.11
N VAL A 13 2.59 8.19 20.55
CA VAL A 13 2.31 6.86 19.99
C VAL A 13 0.81 6.58 20.15
N THR A 14 0.12 6.39 19.03
CA THR A 14 -1.31 6.03 19.05
C THR A 14 -1.45 4.53 19.28
N HIS A 15 -2.63 4.07 19.72
CA HIS A 15 -2.91 2.63 19.82
C HIS A 15 -2.73 1.91 18.46
N LYS A 16 -3.02 2.59 17.34
CA LYS A 16 -2.78 2.06 15.98
C LYS A 16 -1.28 1.86 15.73
N SER A 17 -0.46 2.87 16.05
CA SER A 17 1.00 2.78 15.87
C SER A 17 1.63 1.71 16.77
N GLY A 18 1.11 1.50 17.99
CA GLY A 18 1.55 0.38 18.86
C GLY A 18 1.29 -0.99 18.24
N ARG A 19 0.06 -1.22 17.75
CA ARG A 19 -0.31 -2.46 17.05
C ARG A 19 0.54 -2.71 15.79
N ILE A 20 0.84 -1.64 15.03
CA ILE A 20 1.69 -1.72 13.84
C ILE A 20 3.14 -2.08 14.23
N ALA A 21 3.67 -1.46 15.29
CA ALA A 21 5.01 -1.77 15.79
C ALA A 21 5.12 -3.25 16.19
N ASP A 22 4.12 -3.79 16.88
CA ASP A 22 4.06 -5.21 17.22
C ASP A 22 3.98 -6.10 15.96
N ARG A 23 3.18 -5.70 14.96
CA ARG A 23 3.00 -6.44 13.70
C ARG A 23 4.31 -6.59 12.91
N VAL A 24 5.17 -5.58 12.93
CA VAL A 24 6.42 -5.56 12.15
C VAL A 24 7.67 -5.76 13.00
N ALA A 25 7.53 -6.11 14.28
CA ALA A 25 8.64 -6.21 15.21
C ALA A 25 9.75 -7.16 14.71
N HIS A 26 9.38 -8.28 14.09
CA HIS A 26 10.33 -9.26 13.52
C HIS A 26 11.14 -8.74 12.33
N LEU A 27 10.74 -7.61 11.74
CA LEU A 27 11.43 -6.95 10.62
C LEU A 27 12.36 -5.83 11.10
N THR A 28 12.37 -5.54 12.41
CA THR A 28 13.20 -4.50 12.99
C THR A 28 14.69 -4.81 12.83
N GLY A 29 15.49 -3.80 12.53
CA GLY A 29 16.95 -3.93 12.38
C GLY A 29 17.41 -4.40 11.00
N GLN A 30 16.47 -4.64 10.07
CA GLN A 30 16.82 -4.83 8.67
C GLN A 30 17.27 -3.52 8.01
N ARG A 31 17.84 -3.62 6.80
CA ARG A 31 18.33 -2.46 6.03
C ARG A 31 17.24 -1.43 5.74
N ARG A 32 15.98 -1.88 5.64
CA ARG A 32 14.80 -1.06 5.32
C ARG A 32 13.89 -0.92 6.53
N ASP A 33 13.06 0.12 6.53
CA ASP A 33 12.06 0.32 7.57
C ASP A 33 11.14 -0.92 7.66
N ALA A 34 10.91 -1.39 8.88
CA ALA A 34 10.11 -2.57 9.16
C ALA A 34 8.68 -2.45 8.61
N ARG A 35 8.10 -1.24 8.60
CA ARG A 35 6.77 -0.97 8.04
C ARG A 35 6.77 -1.08 6.51
N TYR A 36 7.85 -0.65 5.85
CA TYR A 36 7.99 -0.83 4.41
C TYR A 36 8.05 -2.31 4.03
N LEU A 37 8.79 -3.12 4.78
CA LEU A 37 8.85 -4.57 4.55
C LEU A 37 7.52 -5.26 4.90
N GLY A 38 6.93 -4.89 6.04
CA GLY A 38 5.66 -5.44 6.51
C GLY A 38 4.49 -5.18 5.57
N TYR A 39 4.53 -4.10 4.78
CA TYR A 39 3.59 -3.87 3.68
C TYR A 39 3.55 -5.05 2.70
N PHE A 40 4.71 -5.55 2.25
CA PHE A 40 4.79 -6.63 1.28
C PHE A 40 4.36 -7.97 1.90
N GLU A 41 4.73 -8.24 3.15
CA GLU A 41 4.26 -9.43 3.87
C GLU A 41 2.74 -9.44 3.97
N CYS A 42 2.12 -8.34 4.41
CA CYS A 42 0.67 -8.25 4.55
C CYS A 42 -0.02 -8.30 3.17
N PHE A 43 0.50 -7.58 2.17
CA PHE A 43 -0.09 -7.55 0.83
C PHE A 43 -0.08 -8.94 0.19
N ASN A 44 1.05 -9.65 0.25
CA ASN A 44 1.19 -10.97 -0.34
C ASN A 44 0.43 -12.06 0.43
N ALA A 45 0.08 -11.80 1.70
CA ALA A 45 -0.84 -12.63 2.48
C ALA A 45 -2.34 -12.33 2.19
N GLY A 46 -2.65 -11.36 1.34
CA GLY A 46 -4.03 -10.92 1.08
C GLY A 46 -4.62 -10.02 2.18
N GLU A 47 -3.82 -9.61 3.16
CA GLU A 47 -4.23 -8.74 4.26
C GLU A 47 -4.16 -7.26 3.84
N PHE A 48 -4.87 -6.89 2.77
CA PHE A 48 -4.70 -5.59 2.11
C PHE A 48 -4.98 -4.37 3.01
N TYR A 49 -5.92 -4.50 3.95
CA TYR A 49 -6.21 -3.43 4.92
C TYR A 49 -5.03 -3.24 5.88
N GLU A 50 -4.42 -4.34 6.32
CA GLU A 50 -3.25 -4.29 7.19
C GLU A 50 -2.04 -3.73 6.45
N ALA A 51 -1.82 -4.16 5.20
CA ALA A 51 -0.79 -3.61 4.34
C ALA A 51 -0.93 -2.09 4.19
N HIS A 52 -2.14 -1.61 3.92
CA HIS A 52 -2.44 -0.17 3.87
C HIS A 52 -2.06 0.53 5.18
N ASP A 53 -2.55 0.04 6.32
CA ASP A 53 -2.34 0.66 7.63
C ASP A 53 -0.86 0.70 8.04
N VAL A 54 -0.14 -0.41 7.85
CA VAL A 54 1.29 -0.53 8.17
C VAL A 54 2.09 0.51 7.38
N LEU A 55 1.86 0.62 6.07
CA LEU A 55 2.62 1.58 5.26
C LEU A 55 2.18 3.03 5.46
N GLU A 56 0.90 3.27 5.77
CA GLU A 56 0.39 4.60 6.10
C GLU A 56 1.10 5.19 7.33
N ASP A 57 1.39 4.38 8.35
CA ASP A 57 2.10 4.82 9.55
C ASP A 57 3.50 5.37 9.21
N LEU A 58 4.25 4.70 8.32
CA LEU A 58 5.52 5.21 7.77
C LEU A 58 5.31 6.46 6.89
N TRP A 59 4.28 6.45 6.05
CA TRP A 59 4.01 7.57 5.16
C TRP A 59 3.69 8.85 5.92
N LEU A 60 2.94 8.77 7.02
CA LEU A 60 2.57 9.93 7.84
C LEU A 60 3.77 10.69 8.40
N GLU A 61 4.86 9.98 8.70
CA GLU A 61 6.16 10.53 9.14
C GLU A 61 7.00 11.09 7.99
N THR A 62 6.83 10.57 6.78
CA THR A 62 7.63 10.94 5.60
C THR A 62 6.92 11.95 4.69
N ARG A 63 5.77 12.49 5.09
CA ARG A 63 5.05 13.52 4.32
C ARG A 63 5.95 14.72 4.00
N GLY A 64 5.91 15.16 2.75
CA GLY A 64 6.74 16.26 2.25
C GLY A 64 8.17 15.88 1.89
N GLN A 65 8.59 14.63 2.15
CA GLN A 65 9.89 14.10 1.71
C GLN A 65 9.80 13.55 0.27
N PRO A 66 10.96 13.39 -0.43
CA PRO A 66 10.99 12.89 -1.80
C PRO A 66 10.30 11.53 -2.01
N ASP A 67 10.23 10.69 -0.98
CA ASP A 67 9.62 9.36 -1.02
C ASP A 67 8.14 9.31 -0.64
N ALA A 68 7.54 10.44 -0.25
CA ALA A 68 6.15 10.47 0.21
C ALA A 68 5.18 9.96 -0.87
N ASP A 69 5.38 10.36 -2.12
CA ASP A 69 4.53 9.93 -3.24
C ASP A 69 4.75 8.45 -3.61
N PHE A 70 5.95 7.90 -3.38
CA PHE A 70 6.23 6.47 -3.57
C PHE A 70 5.44 5.63 -2.58
N TYR A 71 5.53 5.93 -1.28
CA TYR A 71 4.75 5.19 -0.27
C TYR A 71 3.26 5.39 -0.47
N LYS A 72 2.83 6.60 -0.81
CA LYS A 72 1.43 6.88 -1.17
C LYS A 72 0.97 6.01 -2.32
N ALA A 73 1.80 5.76 -3.34
CA ALA A 73 1.44 4.91 -4.45
C ALA A 73 1.12 3.47 -4.00
N LEU A 74 1.98 2.89 -3.16
CA LEU A 74 1.81 1.55 -2.63
C LEU A 74 0.59 1.46 -1.69
N ILE A 75 0.35 2.49 -0.88
CA ILE A 75 -0.87 2.62 -0.05
C ILE A 75 -2.13 2.63 -0.93
N GLN A 76 -2.12 3.40 -2.04
CA GLN A 76 -3.25 3.42 -2.98
C GLN A 76 -3.47 2.06 -3.66
N LEU A 77 -2.38 1.34 -3.98
CA LEU A 77 -2.48 -0.01 -4.53
C LEU A 77 -3.17 -0.95 -3.54
N ALA A 78 -2.73 -0.99 -2.27
CA ALA A 78 -3.37 -1.79 -1.24
C ALA A 78 -4.84 -1.37 -1.02
N GLY A 79 -5.12 -0.06 -0.97
CA GLY A 79 -6.48 0.48 -0.87
C GLY A 79 -7.38 0.02 -2.03
N GLY A 80 -6.83 -0.11 -3.24
CA GLY A 80 -7.53 -0.67 -4.38
C GLY A 80 -8.04 -2.09 -4.10
N PHE A 81 -7.17 -2.94 -3.56
CA PHE A 81 -7.54 -4.31 -3.18
C PHE A 81 -8.45 -4.38 -1.96
N VAL A 82 -8.32 -3.46 -0.99
CA VAL A 82 -9.30 -3.31 0.10
C VAL A 82 -10.71 -3.09 -0.46
N HIS A 83 -10.86 -2.25 -1.49
CA HIS A 83 -12.17 -2.06 -2.13
C HIS A 83 -12.72 -3.30 -2.83
N LEU A 84 -11.83 -4.19 -3.29
CA LEU A 84 -12.22 -5.47 -3.86
C LEU A 84 -12.58 -6.51 -2.80
N THR A 85 -12.06 -6.44 -1.56
CA THR A 85 -12.36 -7.44 -0.50
C THR A 85 -13.37 -6.97 0.55
N MET A 86 -13.60 -5.66 0.68
CA MET A 86 -14.37 -5.10 1.81
C MET A 86 -15.78 -5.67 1.97
N HIS A 87 -16.42 -6.10 0.89
CA HIS A 87 -17.77 -6.67 0.90
C HIS A 87 -17.82 -8.13 1.41
N GLU A 88 -16.68 -8.81 1.49
CA GLU A 88 -16.56 -10.13 2.10
C GLU A 88 -16.57 -10.04 3.64
N ASN A 89 -16.32 -8.86 4.20
CA ASN A 89 -16.31 -8.66 5.63
C ASN A 89 -17.75 -8.57 6.16
N PRO A 90 -18.20 -9.51 7.04
CA PRO A 90 -19.56 -9.52 7.56
C PRO A 90 -19.90 -8.29 8.41
N LYS A 91 -18.89 -7.51 8.84
CA LYS A 91 -19.07 -6.22 9.50
C LYS A 91 -19.68 -5.16 8.59
N TRP A 92 -19.55 -5.31 7.27
CA TRP A 92 -20.00 -4.32 6.27
C TRP A 92 -20.96 -4.96 5.24
N PRO A 93 -22.10 -5.51 5.67
CA PRO A 93 -22.97 -6.32 4.80
C PRO A 93 -23.63 -5.52 3.67
N ALA A 94 -23.71 -4.19 3.81
CA ALA A 94 -24.22 -3.29 2.78
C ALA A 94 -23.13 -2.79 1.81
N ALA A 95 -21.85 -3.07 2.08
CA ALA A 95 -20.80 -2.76 1.13
C ALA A 95 -20.90 -3.75 -0.04
N GLY A 96 -21.23 -3.25 -1.23
CA GLY A 96 -21.03 -4.01 -2.47
C GLY A 96 -19.58 -3.96 -2.93
N PRO A 97 -19.19 -4.75 -3.95
CA PRO A 97 -17.89 -4.64 -4.59
C PRO A 97 -17.68 -3.21 -5.11
N ARG A 98 -16.61 -2.55 -4.66
CA ARG A 98 -16.30 -1.17 -5.07
C ARG A 98 -15.32 -1.19 -6.25
N LEU A 99 -15.76 -1.78 -7.35
CA LEU A 99 -14.90 -2.08 -8.51
C LEU A 99 -14.35 -0.81 -9.19
N GLN A 100 -15.18 0.21 -9.44
CA GLN A 100 -14.69 1.47 -10.02
C GLN A 100 -13.78 2.24 -9.05
N PRO A 101 -14.12 2.37 -7.75
CA PRO A 101 -13.18 2.92 -6.77
C PRO A 101 -11.85 2.17 -6.73
N ALA A 102 -11.86 0.83 -6.72
CA ALA A 102 -10.64 0.02 -6.74
C ALA A 102 -9.74 0.36 -7.93
N HIS A 103 -10.32 0.36 -9.14
CA HIS A 103 -9.61 0.73 -10.37
C HIS A 103 -9.02 2.14 -10.33
N LYS A 104 -9.78 3.11 -9.79
CA LYS A 104 -9.30 4.48 -9.62
C LYS A 104 -8.06 4.54 -8.71
N LEU A 105 -8.08 3.84 -7.57
CA LEU A 105 -6.92 3.83 -6.66
C LEU A 105 -5.70 3.18 -7.31
N MET A 106 -5.90 2.05 -8.01
CA MET A 106 -4.84 1.40 -8.80
C MET A 106 -4.27 2.35 -9.88
N GLY A 107 -5.12 3.15 -10.53
CA GLY A 107 -4.65 4.15 -11.48
C GLY A 107 -3.86 5.31 -10.88
N MET A 108 -4.21 5.74 -9.67
CA MET A 108 -3.40 6.72 -8.93
C MET A 108 -2.05 6.12 -8.53
N ALA A 109 -2.04 4.88 -8.02
CA ALA A 109 -0.81 4.15 -7.70
C ALA A 109 0.14 4.11 -8.91
N ARG A 110 -0.40 3.77 -10.08
CA ARG A 110 0.33 3.77 -11.36
C ARG A 110 1.01 5.12 -11.63
N GLY A 111 0.24 6.21 -11.62
CA GLY A 111 0.74 7.54 -11.96
C GLY A 111 1.74 8.13 -10.96
N TYR A 112 1.67 7.73 -9.69
CA TYR A 112 2.70 8.08 -8.72
C TYR A 112 4.00 7.30 -8.95
N LEU A 113 3.92 6.00 -9.22
CA LEU A 113 5.09 5.15 -9.44
C LEU A 113 5.89 5.53 -10.69
N GLU A 114 5.24 5.98 -11.77
CA GLU A 114 5.90 6.38 -13.02
C GLU A 114 6.97 7.47 -12.85
N LYS A 115 6.92 8.24 -11.76
CA LYS A 115 7.86 9.33 -11.47
C LYS A 115 9.19 8.87 -10.87
N TYR A 116 9.27 7.65 -10.36
CA TYR A 116 10.46 7.12 -9.66
C TYR A 116 11.39 6.36 -10.61
N PRO A 117 12.67 6.10 -10.27
CA PRO A 117 13.53 5.23 -11.06
C PRO A 117 12.96 3.81 -11.21
N GLN A 118 13.53 3.03 -12.14
CA GLN A 118 13.10 1.63 -12.34
C GLN A 118 13.26 0.80 -11.07
N ILE A 119 14.38 0.96 -10.36
CA ILE A 119 14.61 0.37 -9.04
C ILE A 119 14.58 1.50 -8.02
N HIS A 120 13.65 1.43 -7.06
CA HIS A 120 13.51 2.41 -5.99
C HIS A 120 13.25 1.69 -4.67
N HIS A 121 14.05 1.96 -3.63
CA HIS A 121 14.03 1.21 -2.36
C HIS A 121 14.16 -0.32 -2.51
N GLY A 122 14.82 -0.80 -3.56
CA GLY A 122 14.96 -2.23 -3.87
C GLY A 122 13.76 -2.84 -4.60
N LEU A 123 12.69 -2.07 -4.82
CA LEU A 123 11.52 -2.51 -5.57
C LEU A 123 11.69 -2.20 -7.05
N ASN A 124 11.46 -3.20 -7.90
CA ASN A 124 11.37 -3.00 -9.34
C ASN A 124 9.99 -2.47 -9.73
N ARG A 125 9.93 -1.18 -10.07
CA ARG A 125 8.71 -0.49 -10.49
C ARG A 125 8.01 -1.19 -11.66
N VAL A 126 8.75 -1.78 -12.60
CA VAL A 126 8.17 -2.42 -13.79
C VAL A 126 7.24 -3.57 -13.40
N ASP A 127 7.62 -4.34 -12.38
CA ASP A 127 6.82 -5.48 -11.92
C ASP A 127 5.55 -5.02 -11.23
N VAL A 128 5.62 -3.95 -10.43
CA VAL A 128 4.46 -3.33 -9.77
C VAL A 128 3.50 -2.73 -10.80
N LEU A 129 4.01 -2.02 -11.81
CA LEU A 129 3.19 -1.46 -12.89
C LEU A 129 2.51 -2.56 -13.69
N ARG A 130 3.20 -3.67 -13.98
CA ARG A 130 2.61 -4.83 -14.65
C ARG A 130 1.46 -5.42 -13.84
N LEU A 131 1.61 -5.57 -12.53
CA LEU A 131 0.54 -6.04 -11.65
C LEU A 131 -0.65 -5.08 -11.69
N ILE A 132 -0.41 -3.77 -11.54
CA ILE A 132 -1.46 -2.75 -11.60
C ILE A 132 -2.24 -2.83 -12.92
N ASP A 133 -1.52 -2.87 -14.04
CA ASP A 133 -2.14 -2.87 -15.37
C ASP A 133 -2.92 -4.16 -15.63
N LEU A 134 -2.42 -5.31 -15.17
CA LEU A 134 -3.13 -6.59 -15.24
C LEU A 134 -4.47 -6.53 -14.49
N TRP A 135 -4.46 -6.10 -13.23
CA TRP A 135 -5.67 -6.05 -12.39
C TRP A 135 -6.68 -5.01 -12.88
N ARG A 136 -6.21 -3.86 -13.37
CA ARG A 136 -7.09 -2.89 -14.03
C ARG A 136 -7.70 -3.46 -15.30
N GLY A 137 -6.92 -4.18 -16.10
CA GLY A 137 -7.38 -4.86 -17.30
C GLY A 137 -8.49 -5.87 -17.01
N HIS A 138 -8.38 -6.65 -15.93
CA HIS A 138 -9.44 -7.58 -15.53
C HIS A 138 -10.76 -6.86 -15.18
N LEU A 139 -10.69 -5.73 -14.47
CA LEU A 139 -11.86 -4.93 -14.13
C LEU A 139 -12.54 -4.35 -15.39
N GLU A 140 -11.74 -3.89 -16.34
CA GLU A 140 -12.21 -3.33 -17.61
C GLU A 140 -12.82 -4.40 -18.52
N GLN A 141 -12.18 -5.56 -18.65
CA GLN A 141 -12.67 -6.70 -19.44
C GLN A 141 -14.04 -7.19 -18.98
N GLU A 142 -14.25 -7.24 -17.67
CA GLU A 142 -15.52 -7.62 -17.04
C GLU A 142 -16.51 -6.46 -16.96
N GLN A 143 -16.20 -5.30 -17.56
CA GLN A 143 -17.03 -4.08 -17.57
C GLN A 143 -17.48 -3.65 -16.16
N PHE A 144 -16.63 -3.89 -15.15
CA PHE A 144 -16.95 -3.63 -13.74
C PHE A 144 -18.22 -4.35 -13.25
N LYS A 145 -18.52 -5.55 -13.77
CA LYS A 145 -19.65 -6.38 -13.33
C LYS A 145 -19.25 -7.51 -12.40
N THR A 146 -18.00 -7.96 -12.50
CA THR A 146 -17.47 -9.09 -11.73
C THR A 146 -16.22 -8.69 -10.97
N ASN A 147 -16.10 -9.10 -9.70
CA ASN A 147 -14.86 -8.96 -8.94
C ASN A 147 -13.82 -9.99 -9.41
N PRO A 148 -12.67 -9.58 -9.95
CA PRO A 148 -11.67 -10.51 -10.45
C PRO A 148 -10.94 -11.31 -9.37
N LEU A 149 -10.98 -10.90 -8.09
CA LEU A 149 -10.31 -11.61 -7.00
C LEU A 149 -10.77 -13.07 -6.86
N HIS A 150 -12.00 -13.41 -7.24
CA HIS A 150 -12.51 -14.78 -7.15
C HIS A 150 -12.13 -15.67 -8.34
N LYS A 151 -11.61 -15.07 -9.42
CA LYS A 151 -11.29 -15.77 -10.68
C LYS A 151 -9.80 -15.82 -10.97
N GLN A 152 -9.03 -14.88 -10.43
CA GLN A 152 -7.61 -14.74 -10.68
C GLN A 152 -6.79 -15.25 -9.50
N PRO A 153 -5.56 -15.73 -9.72
CA PRO A 153 -4.62 -15.96 -8.64
C PRO A 153 -4.46 -14.70 -7.76
N PRO A 154 -4.19 -14.85 -6.46
CA PRO A 154 -3.97 -13.70 -5.59
C PRO A 154 -2.90 -12.75 -6.14
N PRO A 155 -3.06 -11.42 -5.96
CA PRO A 155 -2.04 -10.47 -6.37
C PRO A 155 -0.78 -10.66 -5.53
N ILE A 156 0.37 -10.83 -6.18
CA ILE A 156 1.67 -10.94 -5.50
C ILE A 156 2.59 -9.84 -5.99
N LEU A 157 3.17 -9.11 -5.04
CA LEU A 157 4.23 -8.15 -5.28
C LEU A 157 5.60 -8.81 -5.06
N PRO A 158 6.61 -8.47 -5.89
CA PRO A 158 7.98 -8.85 -5.58
C PRO A 158 8.42 -8.16 -4.29
N VAL A 159 9.11 -8.92 -3.43
CA VAL A 159 9.72 -8.37 -2.23
C VAL A 159 10.93 -7.51 -2.64
N PRO A 160 11.13 -6.32 -2.06
CA PRO A 160 12.29 -5.48 -2.35
C PRO A 160 13.60 -6.24 -2.12
N LEU A 161 14.49 -6.21 -3.10
CA LEU A 161 15.84 -6.79 -2.98
C LEU A 161 16.71 -5.93 -2.07
N ASP A 162 17.67 -6.54 -1.40
CA ASP A 162 18.54 -5.84 -0.44
C ASP A 162 19.44 -4.76 -1.04
#